data_AF-A0A8J5PF42-F1
#
_entry.id   AF-A0A8J5PF42-F1
#
_cell.length_a   1.000
_cell.length_b   1.000
_cell.length_c   1.000
_cell.angle_alpha   90.00
_cell.angle_beta   90.00
_cell.angle_gamma   90.00
#
_symmetry.space_group_name_H-M   'P 1'
#
loop_
_entity.id
_entity.type
_entity.pdbx_description
1 polymer ?
#
loop_
_entity_poly.entity_id
_entity_poly.type
_entity_poly.pdbx_seq_one_letter_code
_entity_poly.pdbx_strand_id
1 'polypeptide(L)'
;MAYDMHNGKDVALKIMTADPGGEREFLRQNEIISCVPDTSRLLIYQDAFLMPGAARNPHRVLVFPLKGPNLRDYARETSTIVRRSATKQLLQALKALHDGGIVHRDLNSANVMFGLSSFEAATDVATRYRILGRPQKMELPTNQEMWKDGQLVAPMSPKDSFVVQDTITLGDFGLAIRSGTEVDFKLQVPAR
;
A
#
# COMPACT_ATOMS: atom_id res chain seq x y z
N MET A 1 3.70 -11.00 -2.09
CA MET A 1 5.13 -10.61 -2.15
C MET A 1 5.70 -11.12 -3.46
N ALA A 2 6.46 -10.30 -4.15
CA ALA A 2 7.24 -10.66 -5.33
C ALA A 2 8.73 -10.36 -5.09
N TYR A 3 9.61 -10.81 -5.97
CA TYR A 3 11.05 -10.60 -5.85
C TYR A 3 11.58 -9.84 -7.06
N ASP A 4 12.20 -8.70 -6.81
CA ASP A 4 12.91 -7.91 -7.81
C ASP A 4 14.31 -8.52 -8.02
N MET A 5 14.49 -9.21 -9.15
CA MET A 5 15.74 -9.89 -9.49
C MET A 5 16.88 -8.93 -9.84
N HIS A 6 16.56 -7.69 -10.26
CA HIS A 6 17.59 -6.72 -10.63
C HIS A 6 18.22 -6.09 -9.39
N ASN A 7 17.38 -5.69 -8.42
CA ASN A 7 17.83 -5.07 -7.17
C ASN A 7 17.99 -6.06 -6.02
N GLY A 8 17.64 -7.33 -6.21
CA GLY A 8 17.80 -8.40 -5.22
C GLY A 8 16.93 -8.23 -3.97
N LYS A 9 15.73 -7.67 -4.08
CA LYS A 9 14.88 -7.29 -2.93
C LYS A 9 13.43 -7.77 -3.06
N ASP A 10 12.79 -8.00 -1.91
CA ASP A 10 11.36 -8.31 -1.85
C ASP A 10 10.51 -7.04 -2.05
N VAL A 11 9.45 -7.16 -2.86
CA VAL A 11 8.57 -6.06 -3.25
C VAL A 11 7.09 -6.45 -3.15
N ALA A 12 6.23 -5.43 -3.13
CA ALA A 12 4.79 -5.57 -3.29
C ALA A 12 4.37 -5.06 -4.68
N LEU A 13 3.36 -5.68 -5.29
CA LEU A 13 2.83 -5.27 -6.59
C LEU A 13 1.36 -4.86 -6.44
N LYS A 14 0.99 -3.71 -6.98
CA LYS A 14 -0.42 -3.32 -7.21
C LYS A 14 -0.67 -3.42 -8.71
N ILE A 15 -1.54 -4.34 -9.12
CA ILE A 15 -1.89 -4.58 -10.52
C ILE A 15 -3.28 -4.00 -10.75
N MET A 16 -3.40 -3.10 -11.72
CA MET A 16 -4.63 -2.37 -12.03
C MET A 16 -4.91 -2.47 -13.53
N THR A 17 -6.15 -2.20 -13.94
CA THR A 17 -6.44 -1.97 -15.36
C THR A 17 -5.75 -0.68 -15.81
N ALA A 18 -5.28 -0.63 -17.06
CA ALA A 18 -4.71 0.60 -17.62
C ALA A 18 -5.78 1.51 -18.28
N ASP A 19 -7.04 1.37 -17.86
CA ASP A 19 -8.13 2.25 -18.28
C ASP A 19 -8.09 3.58 -17.48
N PRO A 20 -8.85 4.62 -17.90
CA PRO A 20 -8.81 5.92 -17.23
C PRO A 20 -9.14 5.87 -15.72
N GLY A 21 -9.92 4.89 -15.27
CA GLY A 21 -10.22 4.68 -13.86
C GLY A 21 -9.06 4.02 -13.11
N GLY A 22 -8.45 3.00 -13.72
CA GLY A 22 -7.35 2.24 -13.14
C GLY A 22 -6.00 2.96 -13.13
N GLU A 23 -5.75 3.88 -14.06
CA GLU A 23 -4.52 4.72 -14.09
C GLU A 23 -4.53 5.84 -13.03
N ARG A 24 -5.66 6.09 -12.37
CA ARG A 24 -5.82 7.23 -11.45
C ARG A 24 -4.78 7.23 -10.33
N GLU A 25 -4.50 6.09 -9.72
CA GLU A 25 -3.46 5.95 -8.69
C GLU A 25 -2.08 6.33 -9.23
N PHE A 26 -1.72 5.80 -10.41
CA PHE A 26 -0.43 6.06 -11.03
C PHE A 26 -0.23 7.55 -11.32
N LEU A 27 -1.24 8.21 -11.88
CA LEU A 27 -1.21 9.65 -12.17
C LEU A 27 -1.10 10.48 -10.88
N ARG A 28 -1.81 10.11 -9.81
CA ARG A 28 -1.73 10.81 -8.53
C ARG A 28 -0.37 10.63 -7.85
N GLN A 29 0.22 9.45 -7.92
CA GLN A 29 1.55 9.24 -7.38
C GLN A 29 2.62 10.01 -8.17
N ASN A 30 2.55 10.07 -9.50
CA ASN A 30 3.42 10.95 -10.30
C ASN A 30 3.30 12.42 -9.87
N GLU A 31 2.06 12.88 -9.66
CA GLU A 31 1.81 14.24 -9.17
C GLU A 31 2.43 14.46 -7.79
N ILE A 32 2.23 13.54 -6.84
CA ILE A 32 2.86 13.57 -5.51
C ILE A 32 4.39 13.64 -5.62
N ILE A 33 5.01 12.75 -6.39
CA ILE A 33 6.47 12.73 -6.62
C ILE A 33 6.96 14.09 -7.12
N SER A 34 6.20 14.75 -7.99
CA SER A 34 6.60 16.02 -8.60
C SER A 34 6.51 17.23 -7.66
N CYS A 35 5.64 17.20 -6.65
CA CYS A 35 5.30 18.40 -5.88
C CYS A 35 5.45 18.27 -4.36
N VAL A 36 5.62 17.06 -3.83
CA VAL A 36 5.81 16.83 -2.40
C VAL A 36 7.32 16.77 -2.09
N PRO A 37 7.86 17.70 -1.27
CA PRO A 37 9.30 17.77 -1.04
C PRO A 37 9.88 16.56 -0.30
N ASP A 38 9.11 15.95 0.61
CA ASP A 38 9.52 14.78 1.40
C ASP A 38 8.51 13.65 1.23
N THR A 39 8.90 12.63 0.47
CA THR A 39 8.10 11.42 0.24
C THR A 39 8.53 10.24 1.12
N SER A 40 9.47 10.42 2.05
CA SER A 40 10.07 9.33 2.85
C SER A 40 9.06 8.57 3.72
N ARG A 41 7.93 9.21 4.06
CA ARG A 41 6.82 8.63 4.85
C ARG A 41 5.60 8.29 4.02
N LEU A 42 5.71 8.36 2.69
CA LEU A 42 4.67 8.01 1.75
C LEU A 42 5.03 6.68 1.08
N LEU A 43 4.06 5.78 0.96
CA LEU A 43 4.20 4.52 0.24
C LEU A 43 4.01 4.78 -1.26
N ILE A 44 5.05 5.32 -1.89
CA ILE A 44 5.09 5.61 -3.31
C ILE A 44 5.72 4.43 -4.07
N TYR A 45 5.28 4.21 -5.31
CA TYR A 45 5.86 3.20 -6.18
C TYR A 45 7.34 3.52 -6.47
N GLN A 46 8.16 2.49 -6.62
CA GLN A 46 9.57 2.55 -7.00
C GLN A 46 9.77 2.34 -8.50
N ASP A 47 8.87 1.59 -9.11
CA ASP A 47 8.86 1.33 -10.56
C ASP A 47 7.43 1.09 -11.04
N ALA A 48 7.21 1.28 -12.34
CA ALA A 48 5.92 1.07 -12.98
C ALA A 48 6.09 0.56 -14.40
N PHE A 49 5.34 -0.49 -14.77
CA PHE A 49 5.37 -1.06 -16.12
C PHE A 49 3.98 -1.50 -16.57
N LEU A 50 3.85 -1.76 -17.88
CA LEU A 50 2.65 -2.32 -18.48
C LEU A 50 2.83 -3.82 -18.69
N MET A 51 1.80 -4.58 -18.37
CA MET A 51 1.72 -6.01 -18.63
C MET A 51 0.57 -6.27 -19.62
N PRO A 52 0.72 -7.15 -20.62
CA PRO A 52 -0.39 -7.54 -21.48
C PRO A 52 -1.53 -8.15 -20.65
N GLY A 53 -2.76 -7.68 -20.86
CA GLY A 53 -3.96 -8.29 -20.31
C GLY A 53 -4.85 -8.92 -21.38
N ALA A 54 -5.99 -9.43 -20.96
CA ALA A 54 -6.96 -10.07 -21.85
C ALA A 54 -7.49 -9.09 -22.91
N ALA A 55 -7.78 -9.61 -24.11
CA ALA A 55 -8.38 -8.84 -25.20
C ALA A 55 -7.67 -7.51 -25.56
N ARG A 56 -6.34 -7.45 -25.42
CA ARG A 56 -5.48 -6.27 -25.68
C ARG A 56 -5.67 -5.10 -24.69
N ASN A 57 -6.30 -5.33 -23.54
CA ASN A 57 -6.34 -4.33 -22.47
C ASN A 57 -5.12 -4.52 -21.57
N PRO A 58 -4.13 -3.61 -21.57
CA PRO A 58 -2.96 -3.75 -20.72
C PRO A 58 -3.33 -3.50 -19.25
N HIS A 59 -2.50 -4.06 -18.37
CA HIS A 59 -2.53 -3.81 -16.93
C HIS A 59 -1.35 -2.92 -16.54
N ARG A 60 -1.61 -1.97 -15.65
CA ARG A 60 -0.58 -1.21 -14.97
C ARG A 60 -0.11 -1.98 -13.74
N VAL A 61 1.20 -2.14 -13.63
CA VAL A 61 1.82 -2.69 -12.44
C VAL A 61 2.62 -1.59 -11.77
N LEU A 62 2.31 -1.33 -10.50
CA LEU A 62 3.11 -0.47 -9.64
C LEU A 62 3.89 -1.34 -8.65
N VAL A 63 5.19 -1.12 -8.59
CA VAL A 63 6.12 -1.86 -7.71
C VAL A 63 6.35 -1.02 -6.46
N PHE A 64 6.07 -1.56 -5.28
CA PHE A 64 6.20 -0.89 -3.99
C PHE A 64 7.25 -1.57 -3.11
N PRO A 65 7.87 -0.85 -2.16
CA PRO A 65 8.60 -1.52 -1.09
C PRO A 65 7.65 -2.46 -0.33
N LEU A 66 8.16 -3.61 0.09
CA LEU A 66 7.39 -4.51 0.94
C LEU A 66 7.19 -3.86 2.31
N LYS A 67 5.95 -3.54 2.64
CA LYS A 67 5.51 -2.96 3.92
C LYS A 67 4.34 -3.76 4.48
N GLY A 68 4.10 -3.62 5.77
CA GLY A 68 3.04 -4.31 6.48
C GLY A 68 3.48 -4.66 7.91
N PRO A 69 2.57 -5.16 8.74
CA PRO A 69 1.12 -5.14 8.54
C PRO A 69 0.59 -3.69 8.56
N ASN A 70 -0.70 -3.49 8.26
CA ASN A 70 -1.32 -2.17 8.39
C ASN A 70 -1.76 -1.90 9.85
N LEU A 71 -2.02 -0.64 10.18
CA LEU A 71 -2.40 -0.22 11.53
C LEU A 71 -3.74 -0.85 11.96
N ARG A 72 -4.70 -1.06 11.05
CA ARG A 72 -5.99 -1.69 11.37
C ARG A 72 -5.82 -3.09 11.95
N ASP A 73 -4.95 -3.88 11.31
CA ASP A 73 -4.77 -5.30 11.63
C ASP A 73 -3.76 -5.49 12.78
N TYR A 74 -2.84 -4.53 12.98
CA TYR A 74 -1.76 -4.66 13.97
C TYR A 74 -1.95 -3.85 15.27
N ALA A 75 -2.69 -2.73 15.24
CA ALA A 75 -2.66 -1.75 16.34
C ALA A 75 -3.18 -2.26 17.68
N ARG A 76 -4.01 -3.33 17.68
CA ARG A 76 -4.66 -3.83 18.91
C ARG A 76 -3.65 -4.23 19.99
N GLU A 77 -2.43 -4.59 19.62
CA GLU A 77 -1.41 -5.13 20.53
C GLU A 77 -0.24 -4.16 20.76
N THR A 78 -0.30 -2.93 20.21
CA THR A 78 0.82 -1.99 20.25
C THR A 78 0.89 -1.14 21.53
N SER A 79 2.10 -0.92 22.03
CA SER A 79 2.34 -0.08 23.21
C SER A 79 2.00 1.39 22.96
N THR A 80 1.70 2.14 24.02
CA THR A 80 1.43 3.60 23.93
C THR A 80 2.57 4.39 23.28
N ILE A 81 3.82 3.96 23.48
CA ILE A 81 5.01 4.61 22.91
C ILE A 81 5.01 4.46 21.38
N VAL A 82 4.78 3.24 20.89
CA VAL A 82 4.68 2.94 19.45
C VAL A 82 3.56 3.73 18.81
N ARG A 83 2.38 3.78 19.45
CA ARG A 83 1.24 4.57 18.95
C ARG A 83 1.56 6.05 18.82
N ARG A 84 2.19 6.66 19.83
CA ARG A 84 2.60 8.08 19.77
C ARG A 84 3.61 8.34 18.66
N SER A 85 4.57 7.44 18.47
CA SER A 85 5.55 7.53 17.40
C SER A 85 4.88 7.44 16.02
N ALA A 86 4.00 6.46 15.81
CA ALA A 86 3.26 6.29 14.57
C ALA A 86 2.37 7.51 14.27
N THR A 87 1.66 8.06 15.27
CA THR A 87 0.87 9.29 15.12
C THR A 87 1.74 10.46 14.68
N LYS A 88 2.90 10.67 15.31
CA LYS A 88 3.83 11.74 14.93
C LYS A 88 4.26 11.59 13.46
N GLN A 89 4.65 10.39 13.05
CA GLN A 89 5.08 10.12 11.67
C GLN A 89 3.94 10.28 10.66
N LEU A 90 2.71 9.90 11.03
CA LEU A 90 1.55 10.09 10.18
C LEU A 90 1.26 11.58 9.97
N LEU A 91 1.33 12.38 11.03
CA LEU A 91 1.19 13.84 10.95
C LEU A 91 2.30 14.47 10.09
N GLN A 92 3.53 13.94 10.15
CA GLN A 92 4.62 14.37 9.26
C GLN A 92 4.33 14.03 7.80
N ALA A 93 3.83 12.82 7.51
CA ALA A 93 3.44 12.41 6.16
C ALA A 93 2.31 13.30 5.60
N LEU A 94 1.28 13.57 6.42
CA LEU A 94 0.19 14.47 6.05
C LEU A 94 0.67 15.90 5.83
N LYS A 95 1.55 16.39 6.70
CA LYS A 95 2.18 17.71 6.51
C LYS A 95 2.90 17.78 5.17
N ALA A 96 3.71 16.77 4.82
CA ALA A 96 4.42 16.77 3.55
C ALA A 96 3.46 16.79 2.34
N LEU A 97 2.38 16.00 2.36
CA LEU A 97 1.33 16.06 1.33
C LEU A 97 0.71 17.46 1.24
N HIS A 98 0.33 18.04 2.38
CA HIS A 98 -0.30 19.35 2.43
C HIS A 98 0.63 20.48 1.96
N ASP A 99 1.92 20.42 2.32
CA ASP A 99 2.94 21.35 1.85
C ASP A 99 3.11 21.28 0.32
N GLY A 100 2.93 20.08 -0.28
CA GLY A 100 2.86 19.89 -1.74
C GLY A 100 1.50 20.22 -2.37
N GLY A 101 0.54 20.71 -1.59
CA GLY A 101 -0.80 21.06 -2.05
C GLY A 101 -1.65 19.84 -2.43
N ILE A 102 -1.45 18.70 -1.78
CA ILE A 102 -2.21 17.45 -2.01
C ILE A 102 -3.03 17.09 -0.78
N VAL A 103 -4.30 16.71 -0.99
CA VAL A 103 -5.20 16.18 0.05
C VAL A 103 -5.41 14.68 -0.18
N HIS A 104 -5.14 13.84 0.82
CA HIS A 104 -5.20 12.38 0.72
C HIS A 104 -6.60 11.82 0.42
N ARG A 105 -7.63 12.39 1.08
CA ARG A 105 -9.06 12.01 1.03
C ARG A 105 -9.47 10.61 1.51
N ASP A 106 -8.55 9.67 1.63
CA ASP A 106 -8.85 8.34 2.19
C ASP A 106 -7.97 7.99 3.39
N LEU A 107 -7.93 8.89 4.38
CA LEU A 107 -7.12 8.66 5.57
C LEU A 107 -7.84 7.67 6.49
N ASN A 108 -7.36 6.43 6.53
CA ASN A 108 -7.87 5.40 7.42
C ASN A 108 -6.75 4.45 7.88
N SER A 109 -7.02 3.63 8.91
CA SER A 109 -6.01 2.76 9.53
C SER A 109 -5.48 1.63 8.63
N ALA A 110 -6.18 1.26 7.55
CA ALA A 110 -5.66 0.26 6.60
C ALA A 110 -4.63 0.85 5.63
N ASN A 111 -4.66 2.18 5.43
CA ASN A 111 -3.77 2.91 4.53
C ASN A 111 -2.46 3.33 5.21
N VAL A 112 -2.27 2.97 6.49
CA VAL A 112 -1.03 3.21 7.24
C VAL A 112 -0.35 1.87 7.48
N MET A 113 0.85 1.68 6.93
CA MET A 113 1.61 0.42 6.97
C MET A 113 2.90 0.57 7.76
N PHE A 114 3.24 -0.45 8.55
CA PHE A 114 4.52 -0.53 9.24
C PHE A 114 5.67 -0.92 8.29
N GLY A 115 6.89 -0.55 8.68
CA GLY A 115 8.10 -1.11 8.09
C GLY A 115 8.28 -2.58 8.44
N LEU A 116 8.96 -3.31 7.55
CA LEU A 116 9.41 -4.67 7.78
C LEU A 116 10.93 -4.70 7.69
N SER A 117 11.54 -5.59 8.47
CA SER A 117 12.94 -5.96 8.29
C SER A 117 13.15 -6.59 6.91
N SER A 118 14.39 -6.54 6.40
CA SER A 118 14.72 -7.19 5.13
C SER A 118 15.07 -8.66 5.34
N PHE A 119 14.70 -9.49 4.39
CA PHE A 119 15.21 -10.87 4.34
C PHE A 119 16.64 -10.88 3.80
N GLU A 120 17.43 -11.88 4.24
CA GLU A 120 18.67 -12.22 3.56
C GLU A 120 18.36 -12.79 2.17
N ALA A 121 19.19 -12.48 1.17
CA ALA A 121 18.93 -12.84 -0.22
C ALA A 121 18.67 -14.35 -0.43
N ALA A 122 19.39 -15.20 0.30
CA ALA A 122 19.29 -16.66 0.22
C ALA A 122 18.22 -17.28 1.12
N THR A 123 17.38 -16.48 1.79
CA THR A 123 16.31 -17.01 2.65
C THR A 123 15.40 -17.91 1.80
N ASP A 124 14.97 -19.05 2.31
CA ASP A 124 14.04 -19.95 1.61
C ASP A 124 12.56 -19.53 1.83
N VAL A 125 11.66 -20.01 0.96
CA VAL A 125 10.22 -19.68 1.03
C VAL A 125 9.57 -20.15 2.33
N ALA A 126 9.96 -21.31 2.87
CA ALA A 126 9.36 -21.82 4.10
C ALA A 126 9.75 -20.96 5.31
N THR A 127 10.99 -20.46 5.35
CA THR A 127 11.43 -19.49 6.36
C THR A 127 10.71 -18.15 6.21
N ARG A 128 10.54 -17.63 4.98
CA ARG A 128 9.72 -16.42 4.75
C ARG A 128 8.29 -16.59 5.27
N TYR A 129 7.63 -17.71 5.00
CA TYR A 129 6.28 -17.98 5.51
C TYR A 129 6.22 -18.18 7.02
N ARG A 130 7.28 -18.71 7.65
CA ARG A 130 7.36 -18.81 9.11
C ARG A 130 7.44 -17.42 9.74
N ILE A 131 7.98 -16.44 9.03
CA ILE A 131 8.16 -15.06 9.50
C ILE A 131 6.92 -14.21 9.18
N LEU A 132 6.42 -14.23 7.94
CA LEU A 132 5.29 -13.39 7.50
C LEU A 132 3.90 -13.98 7.78
N GLY A 133 3.86 -15.26 8.16
CA GLY A 133 2.65 -16.07 8.13
C GLY A 133 2.44 -16.71 6.76
N ARG A 134 1.82 -17.89 6.74
CA ARG A 134 1.41 -18.54 5.48
C ARG A 134 0.20 -17.80 4.91
N PRO A 135 0.19 -17.47 3.60
CA PRO A 135 -0.97 -16.88 2.96
C PRO A 135 -2.20 -17.78 3.11
N GLN A 136 -3.23 -17.27 3.77
CA GLN A 136 -4.53 -17.94 3.86
C GLN A 136 -5.41 -17.43 2.73
N LYS A 137 -5.92 -18.35 1.92
CA LYS A 137 -6.69 -18.03 0.72
C LYS A 137 -8.13 -18.46 0.90
N MET A 138 -9.04 -17.64 0.39
CA MET A 138 -10.47 -17.92 0.32
C MET A 138 -10.93 -17.65 -1.11
N GLU A 139 -11.89 -18.42 -1.61
CA GLU A 139 -12.48 -18.15 -2.91
C GLU A 139 -13.07 -16.73 -2.93
N LEU A 140 -12.84 -16.00 -4.01
CA LEU A 140 -13.35 -14.64 -4.17
C LEU A 140 -14.86 -14.71 -4.38
N PRO A 141 -15.70 -14.20 -3.45
CA PRO A 141 -17.13 -14.25 -3.61
C PRO A 141 -17.54 -13.25 -4.69
N THR A 142 -17.87 -13.76 -5.87
CA THR A 142 -18.35 -12.97 -7.01
C THR A 142 -19.70 -13.49 -7.47
N ASN A 143 -20.61 -12.57 -7.78
CA ASN A 143 -21.89 -12.89 -8.42
C ASN A 143 -21.79 -12.82 -9.95
N GLN A 144 -20.62 -12.51 -10.49
CA GLN A 144 -20.35 -12.40 -11.93
C GLN A 144 -19.43 -13.54 -12.38
N GLU A 145 -19.69 -14.06 -13.59
CA GLU A 145 -18.80 -14.99 -14.25
C GLU A 145 -17.44 -14.34 -14.48
N MET A 146 -16.40 -14.89 -13.85
CA MET A 146 -15.02 -14.46 -14.06
C MET A 146 -14.38 -15.30 -15.15
N TRP A 147 -13.47 -14.69 -15.93
CA TRP A 147 -12.67 -15.42 -16.92
C TRP A 147 -11.71 -16.44 -16.28
N LYS A 148 -11.46 -16.32 -14.97
CA LYS A 148 -10.71 -17.26 -14.13
C LYS A 148 -11.12 -17.10 -12.67
N ASP A 149 -11.13 -18.20 -11.91
CA ASP A 149 -11.36 -18.19 -10.47
C ASP A 149 -10.33 -17.30 -9.75
N GLY A 150 -10.84 -16.40 -8.91
CA GLY A 150 -10.06 -15.49 -8.08
C GLY A 150 -10.02 -15.95 -6.63
N GLN A 151 -8.96 -15.60 -5.91
CA GLN A 151 -8.85 -15.87 -4.48
C GLN A 151 -8.56 -14.58 -3.71
N LEU A 152 -9.30 -14.36 -2.62
CA LEU A 152 -8.94 -13.39 -1.60
C LEU A 152 -7.84 -13.98 -0.72
N VAL A 153 -6.86 -13.15 -0.37
CA VAL A 153 -5.80 -13.52 0.57
C VAL A 153 -6.02 -12.73 1.84
N ALA A 154 -6.06 -13.41 2.99
CA ALA A 154 -6.14 -12.76 4.28
C ALA A 154 -4.93 -11.82 4.51
N PRO A 155 -5.07 -10.77 5.33
CA PRO A 155 -3.95 -9.91 5.71
C PRO A 155 -2.76 -10.72 6.22
N MET A 156 -1.55 -10.24 5.94
CA MET A 156 -0.33 -10.86 6.46
C MET A 156 -0.26 -10.72 7.98
N SER A 157 0.30 -11.72 8.65
CA SER A 157 0.46 -11.76 10.11
C SER A 157 1.92 -12.05 10.46
N PRO A 158 2.82 -11.08 10.25
CA PRO A 158 4.24 -11.29 10.51
C PRO A 158 4.53 -11.39 12.01
N LYS A 159 5.64 -12.06 12.35
CA LYS A 159 6.20 -12.04 13.70
C LYS A 159 6.58 -10.61 14.11
N ASP A 160 6.31 -10.24 15.35
CA ASP A 160 6.63 -8.91 15.89
C ASP A 160 8.09 -8.52 15.74
N SER A 161 9.01 -9.48 15.89
CA SER A 161 10.45 -9.24 15.71
C SER A 161 10.85 -8.85 14.27
N PHE A 162 9.95 -9.02 13.31
CA PHE A 162 10.14 -8.65 11.92
C PHE A 162 9.44 -7.32 11.54
N VAL A 163 8.58 -6.81 12.43
CA VAL A 163 7.89 -5.53 12.26
C VAL A 163 8.74 -4.42 12.85
N VAL A 164 9.08 -3.42 12.04
CA VAL A 164 9.85 -2.24 12.45
C VAL A 164 8.86 -1.19 12.97
N GLN A 165 8.46 -1.37 14.24
CA GLN A 165 7.34 -0.66 14.88
C GLN A 165 7.52 0.88 14.97
N ASP A 166 8.75 1.38 14.86
CA ASP A 166 9.06 2.80 14.85
C ASP A 166 9.08 3.42 13.46
N THR A 167 8.68 2.68 12.41
CA THR A 167 8.55 3.20 11.05
C THR A 167 7.17 2.93 10.49
N ILE A 168 6.48 3.99 10.04
CA ILE A 168 5.22 3.87 9.29
C ILE A 168 5.30 4.64 7.98
N THR A 169 4.45 4.23 7.04
CA THR A 169 4.23 4.90 5.76
C THR A 169 2.74 5.02 5.49
N LEU A 170 2.31 6.16 4.95
CA LEU A 170 0.94 6.40 4.47
C LEU A 170 0.87 6.04 2.98
N GLY A 171 -0.12 5.26 2.56
CA GLY A 171 -0.31 4.85 1.17
C GLY A 171 -1.76 4.96 0.70
N ASP A 172 -1.98 4.45 -0.51
CA ASP A 172 -3.27 4.48 -1.24
C ASP A 172 -3.74 5.89 -1.61
N PHE A 173 -3.17 6.40 -2.70
CA PHE A 173 -3.38 7.77 -3.17
C PHE A 173 -4.38 7.86 -4.32
N GLY A 174 -5.10 6.77 -4.64
CA GLY A 174 -6.07 6.72 -5.73
C GLY A 174 -7.20 7.74 -5.59
N LEU A 175 -7.49 8.20 -4.37
CA LEU A 175 -8.47 9.25 -4.10
C LEU A 175 -7.86 10.63 -3.85
N ALA A 176 -6.53 10.77 -3.86
CA ALA A 176 -5.86 12.04 -3.63
C ALA A 176 -6.22 13.09 -4.69
N ILE A 177 -6.19 14.36 -4.30
CA ILE A 177 -6.51 15.51 -5.16
C ILE A 177 -5.61 16.71 -4.81
N ARG A 178 -5.54 17.68 -5.73
CA ARG A 178 -4.98 19.01 -5.42
C ARG A 178 -5.87 19.74 -4.41
N SER A 179 -5.23 20.46 -3.50
CA SER A 179 -5.91 21.45 -2.68
C SER A 179 -6.63 22.46 -3.57
N GLY A 180 -7.85 22.86 -3.18
CA GLY A 180 -8.71 23.74 -3.96
C GLY A 180 -9.46 23.06 -5.12
N THR A 181 -9.28 21.76 -5.35
CA THR A 181 -10.14 21.03 -6.31
C THR A 181 -11.59 21.02 -5.80
N GLU A 182 -12.53 21.45 -6.64
CA GLU A 182 -13.96 21.34 -6.34
C GLU A 182 -14.37 19.88 -6.18
N VAL A 183 -15.16 19.61 -5.15
CA VAL A 183 -15.67 18.27 -4.85
C VAL A 183 -17.16 18.35 -4.56
N ASP A 184 -17.91 17.40 -5.12
CA ASP A 184 -19.28 17.16 -4.66
C ASP A 184 -19.23 16.73 -3.20
N PHE A 185 -19.99 17.42 -2.35
CA PHE A 185 -20.03 17.16 -0.92
C PHE A 185 -20.62 15.76 -0.64
N LYS A 186 -19.78 14.73 -0.62
CA LYS A 186 -20.16 13.39 -0.20
C LYS A 186 -19.87 13.27 1.28
N LEU A 187 -20.91 13.37 2.11
CA LEU A 187 -20.85 13.10 3.53
C LEU A 187 -20.42 11.63 3.72
N GLN A 188 -19.15 11.39 4.05
CA GLN A 188 -18.71 10.06 4.46
C GLN A 188 -19.09 9.86 5.92
N VAL A 189 -20.09 9.01 6.16
CA VAL A 189 -20.39 8.52 7.51
C VAL A 189 -19.20 7.70 8.02
N PRO A 190 -18.82 7.81 9.31
CA PRO A 190 -17.75 7.00 9.88
C PRO A 190 -18.01 5.52 9.62
N ALA A 191 -16.96 4.79 9.22
CA ALA A 191 -17.03 3.33 9.16
C ALA A 191 -17.33 2.79 10.56
N ARG A 192 -18.36 1.94 10.66
CA ARG A 192 -18.73 1.25 11.91
C ARG A 192 -17.70 0.20 12.29
#